data_AF-A0A3B9YJV8-F1
#
_entry.id   AF-A0A3B9YJV8-F1
#
_cell.length_a   1.000
_cell.length_b   1.000
_cell.length_c   1.000
_cell.angle_alpha   90.00
_cell.angle_beta   90.00
_cell.angle_gamma   90.00
#
_symmetry.space_group_name_H-M   'P 1'
#
loop_
_entity.id
_entity.type
_entity.pdbx_description
1 polymer ?
#
loop_
_entity_poly.entity_id
_entity_poly.type
_entity_poly.pdbx_seq_one_letter_code
_entity_poly.pdbx_strand_id
1 'polypeptide(L)'
;MRTRGNVEMKLQALAFAALAMMAAAMPSFAAKVQSLLEQGSQALRQQQYSQAIAVFEKATRADSSSAEAFFKLGDAYYQRAFQRGTPDKADKDDAQNATEAYEAALALDPDLKAVTNPYLLHHGLALSQQALGRYDEALSNFRKATQISPRNPMPNLYAAALRWRMQDFEMSSANLEVSVQRARKARMYPALAKLVRTNALFTDLLAAPKNQVILESYDAVAAGTLDEREARARIEGASSYRDSLTNERSRRPAALEAPQVDPKVQEALDRANGQYQAQLFHEAIASYDEALDIDSRKGTLDSIQRTLVYSKMGASYRQQGLAPEAIRLLERAVEEVPQNSEAYYELALSYSVSGRLALAMSALSKAFDNAATLADQRKTLLLARTDSELEPLRDLPKFQELIKSRAKKLSARK
;
A
#
# COMPACT_ATOMS: atom_id res chain seq x y z
N MET A 1 -23.67 70.93 8.18
CA MET A 1 -23.94 69.47 8.14
C MET A 1 -23.38 68.74 6.91
N ARG A 2 -23.13 69.38 5.75
CA ARG A 2 -22.64 68.68 4.52
C ARG A 2 -21.17 68.23 4.52
N THR A 3 -20.32 68.75 5.41
CA THR A 3 -18.87 68.47 5.40
C THR A 3 -18.48 67.19 6.16
N ARG A 4 -19.22 66.81 7.21
CA ARG A 4 -18.94 65.60 8.01
C ARG A 4 -19.24 64.31 7.24
N GLY A 5 -20.38 64.24 6.56
CA GLY A 5 -20.76 63.05 5.77
C GLY A 5 -19.85 62.77 4.58
N ASN A 6 -19.19 63.79 4.02
CA ASN A 6 -18.27 63.63 2.89
C ASN A 6 -16.89 63.10 3.32
N VAL A 7 -16.51 63.29 4.59
CA VAL A 7 -15.26 62.77 5.17
C VAL A 7 -15.45 61.32 5.62
N GLU A 8 -16.58 60.98 6.24
CA GLU A 8 -16.92 59.59 6.61
C GLU A 8 -17.02 58.67 5.39
N MET A 9 -17.64 59.13 4.29
CA MET A 9 -17.76 58.35 3.06
C MET A 9 -16.39 58.09 2.38
N LYS A 10 -15.48 59.07 2.42
CA LYS A 10 -14.10 58.91 1.92
C LYS A 10 -13.27 57.97 2.80
N LEU A 11 -13.44 58.03 4.11
CA LEU A 11 -12.78 57.11 5.05
C LEU A 11 -13.27 55.66 4.89
N GLN A 12 -14.58 55.46 4.68
CA GLN A 12 -15.14 54.13 4.39
C GLN A 12 -14.65 53.57 3.05
N ALA A 13 -14.57 54.40 2.00
CA ALA A 13 -14.04 53.98 0.70
C ALA A 13 -12.54 53.63 0.76
N LEU A 14 -11.74 54.39 1.52
CA LEU A 14 -10.32 54.08 1.77
C LEU A 14 -10.13 52.80 2.60
N ALA A 15 -10.98 52.57 3.60
CA ALA A 15 -10.96 51.34 4.39
C ALA A 15 -11.32 50.10 3.55
N PHE A 16 -12.33 50.20 2.66
CA PHE A 16 -12.68 49.14 1.72
C PHE A 16 -11.58 48.87 0.69
N ALA A 17 -10.94 49.92 0.16
CA ALA A 17 -9.82 49.78 -0.76
C ALA A 17 -8.59 49.14 -0.08
N ALA A 18 -8.32 49.49 1.18
CA ALA A 18 -7.26 48.89 1.98
C ALA A 18 -7.55 47.41 2.32
N LEU A 19 -8.79 47.06 2.65
CA LEU A 19 -9.21 45.67 2.86
C LEU A 19 -9.17 44.85 1.56
N ALA A 20 -9.56 45.42 0.42
CA ALA A 20 -9.47 44.77 -0.89
C ALA A 20 -8.01 44.56 -1.32
N MET A 21 -7.12 45.52 -1.06
CA MET A 21 -5.67 45.37 -1.29
C MET A 21 -5.04 44.36 -0.34
N MET A 22 -5.47 44.28 0.92
CA MET A 22 -5.03 43.25 1.87
C MET A 22 -5.52 41.84 1.48
N ALA A 23 -6.75 41.71 0.98
CA ALA A 23 -7.28 40.45 0.46
C ALA A 23 -6.60 40.01 -0.85
N ALA A 24 -6.19 40.96 -1.69
CA ALA A 24 -5.39 40.71 -2.89
C ALA A 24 -3.91 40.38 -2.61
N ALA A 25 -3.41 40.70 -1.41
CA ALA A 25 -2.02 40.46 -1.00
C ALA A 25 -1.83 39.15 -0.21
N MET A 26 -2.90 38.47 0.20
CA MET A 26 -2.78 37.11 0.75
C MET A 26 -2.78 36.10 -0.40
N PRO A 27 -1.77 35.22 -0.51
CA PRO A 27 -1.82 34.16 -1.49
C PRO A 27 -3.11 33.38 -1.29
N SER A 28 -3.84 33.15 -2.37
CA SER A 28 -5.01 32.27 -2.34
C SER A 28 -4.59 30.94 -1.71
N PHE A 29 -5.55 30.26 -1.09
CA PHE A 29 -5.32 28.95 -0.51
C PHE A 29 -4.56 27.99 -1.45
N ALA A 30 -4.91 28.03 -2.75
CA ALA A 30 -4.20 27.32 -3.82
C ALA A 30 -2.74 27.78 -4.01
N ALA A 31 -2.46 29.09 -4.02
CA ALA A 31 -1.09 29.60 -4.14
C ALA A 31 -0.20 29.20 -2.95
N LYS A 32 -0.78 29.11 -1.73
CA LYS A 32 -0.06 28.62 -0.55
C LYS A 32 0.28 27.13 -0.66
N VAL A 33 -0.65 26.30 -1.13
CA VAL A 33 -0.41 24.86 -1.36
C VAL A 33 0.66 24.68 -2.42
N GLN A 34 0.57 25.41 -3.53
CA GLN A 34 1.56 25.34 -4.61
C GLN A 34 2.97 25.68 -4.12
N SER A 35 3.12 26.74 -3.34
CA SER A 35 4.42 27.11 -2.75
C SER A 35 4.97 26.01 -1.83
N LEU A 36 4.11 25.38 -1.03
CA LEU A 36 4.52 24.25 -0.17
C LEU A 36 4.93 23.03 -1.02
N LEU A 37 4.21 22.74 -2.11
CA LEU A 37 4.56 21.65 -3.02
C LEU A 37 5.93 21.87 -3.68
N GLU A 38 6.23 23.11 -4.07
CA GLU A 38 7.53 23.49 -4.66
C GLU A 38 8.67 23.36 -3.65
N GLN A 39 8.47 23.87 -2.42
CA GLN A 39 9.44 23.77 -1.33
C GLN A 39 9.72 22.30 -0.96
N GLY A 40 8.67 21.49 -0.81
CA GLY A 40 8.80 20.06 -0.52
C GLY A 40 9.51 19.33 -1.65
N SER A 41 9.20 19.66 -2.90
CA SER A 41 9.86 19.09 -4.08
C SER A 41 11.34 19.49 -4.16
N GLN A 42 11.69 20.70 -3.73
CA GLN A 42 13.09 21.12 -3.60
C GLN A 42 13.82 20.31 -2.53
N ALA A 43 13.22 20.13 -1.36
CA ALA A 43 13.78 19.28 -0.30
C ALA A 43 13.96 17.82 -0.77
N LEU A 44 13.00 17.27 -1.53
CA LEU A 44 13.13 15.94 -2.15
C LEU A 44 14.33 15.87 -3.10
N ARG A 45 14.51 16.86 -3.98
CA ARG A 45 15.68 16.92 -4.89
C ARG A 45 17.00 16.98 -4.14
N GLN A 46 17.00 17.57 -2.95
CA GLN A 46 18.16 17.62 -2.04
C GLN A 46 18.29 16.37 -1.15
N GLN A 47 17.46 15.36 -1.35
CA GLN A 47 17.39 14.13 -0.54
C GLN A 47 17.11 14.40 0.95
N GLN A 48 16.54 15.55 1.28
CA GLN A 48 16.13 15.94 2.63
C GLN A 48 14.74 15.39 2.93
N TYR A 49 14.59 14.07 2.94
CA TYR A 49 13.28 13.42 2.92
C TYR A 49 12.40 13.80 4.12
N SER A 50 12.95 13.85 5.34
CA SER A 50 12.19 14.27 6.53
C SER A 50 11.68 15.71 6.44
N GLN A 51 12.47 16.61 5.85
CA GLN A 51 12.04 17.98 5.61
C GLN A 51 10.95 18.04 4.54
N ALA A 52 11.12 17.30 3.44
CA ALA A 52 10.11 17.21 2.39
C ALA A 52 8.78 16.70 2.93
N ILE A 53 8.79 15.61 3.71
CA ILE A 53 7.60 15.07 4.40
C ILE A 53 6.94 16.14 5.25
N ALA A 54 7.70 16.84 6.11
CA ALA A 54 7.14 17.88 6.97
C ALA A 54 6.50 19.03 6.17
N VAL A 55 7.06 19.38 5.01
CA VAL A 55 6.51 20.41 4.12
C VAL A 55 5.26 19.90 3.39
N PHE A 56 5.28 18.69 2.85
CA PHE A 56 4.10 18.12 2.18
C PHE A 56 2.95 17.84 3.15
N GLU A 57 3.21 17.46 4.39
CA GLU A 57 2.18 17.40 5.43
C GLU A 57 1.55 18.78 5.71
N LYS A 58 2.33 19.87 5.61
CA LYS A 58 1.76 21.22 5.67
C LYS A 58 0.90 21.50 4.44
N ALA A 59 1.27 20.99 3.27
CA ALA A 59 0.48 21.13 2.05
C ALA A 59 -0.86 20.38 2.16
N THR A 60 -0.87 19.13 2.66
CA THR A 60 -2.11 18.35 2.86
C THR A 60 -2.98 18.89 3.99
N ARG A 61 -2.41 19.53 5.02
CA ARG A 61 -3.16 20.26 6.05
C ARG A 61 -3.68 21.60 5.57
N ALA A 62 -2.96 22.25 4.64
CA ALA A 62 -3.45 23.44 3.99
C ALA A 62 -4.67 23.03 3.18
N ASP A 63 -4.53 22.13 2.20
CA ASP A 63 -5.62 21.59 1.39
C ASP A 63 -5.75 20.07 1.52
N SER A 64 -6.76 19.63 2.27
CA SER A 64 -7.05 18.20 2.47
C SER A 64 -7.72 17.54 1.26
N SER A 65 -8.02 18.29 0.20
CA SER A 65 -8.56 17.78 -1.07
C SER A 65 -7.53 17.73 -2.20
N SER A 66 -6.27 18.12 -1.94
CA SER A 66 -5.21 18.12 -2.95
C SER A 66 -4.62 16.72 -3.16
N ALA A 67 -5.08 16.02 -4.21
CA ALA A 67 -4.51 14.73 -4.60
C ALA A 67 -3.00 14.83 -4.93
N GLU A 68 -2.55 15.94 -5.53
CA GLU A 68 -1.12 16.17 -5.80
C GLU A 68 -0.31 16.25 -4.49
N ALA A 69 -0.80 16.95 -3.47
CA ALA A 69 -0.10 17.04 -2.18
C ALA A 69 0.04 15.67 -1.50
N PHE A 70 -1.00 14.84 -1.56
CA PHE A 70 -0.94 13.47 -1.05
C PHE A 70 0.00 12.58 -1.87
N PHE A 71 0.00 12.70 -3.19
CA PHE A 71 0.96 12.00 -4.05
C PHE A 71 2.41 12.38 -3.72
N LYS A 72 2.71 13.67 -3.58
CA LYS A 72 4.05 14.15 -3.22
C LYS A 72 4.48 13.73 -1.82
N LEU A 73 3.53 13.69 -0.88
CA LEU A 73 3.77 13.15 0.46
C LEU A 73 4.11 11.65 0.39
N GLY A 74 3.37 10.88 -0.40
CA GLY A 74 3.64 9.46 -0.65
C GLY A 74 5.00 9.21 -1.28
N ASP A 75 5.39 10.03 -2.27
CA ASP A 75 6.73 9.99 -2.88
C ASP A 75 7.82 10.30 -1.86
N ALA A 76 7.62 11.28 -0.99
CA ALA A 76 8.60 11.61 0.04
C ALA A 76 8.79 10.49 1.08
N TYR A 77 7.70 9.85 1.54
CA TYR A 77 7.77 8.68 2.41
C TYR A 77 8.42 7.48 1.70
N TYR A 78 8.03 7.22 0.45
CA TYR A 78 8.63 6.17 -0.37
C TYR A 78 10.14 6.40 -0.49
N GLN A 79 10.59 7.56 -0.94
CA GLN A 79 12.03 7.80 -1.07
C GLN A 79 12.77 7.65 0.27
N ARG A 80 12.15 8.04 1.39
CA ARG A 80 12.73 7.85 2.73
C ARG A 80 12.83 6.38 3.12
N ALA A 81 11.76 5.60 2.88
CA ALA A 81 11.70 4.17 3.20
C ALA A 81 12.82 3.39 2.49
N PHE A 82 13.09 3.70 1.22
CA PHE A 82 14.01 2.94 0.37
C PHE A 82 15.45 3.48 0.36
N GLN A 83 15.80 4.43 1.23
CA GLN A 83 17.18 4.94 1.35
C GLN A 83 18.22 3.84 1.63
N ARG A 84 17.81 2.78 2.33
CA ARG A 84 18.70 1.69 2.76
C ARG A 84 18.82 0.56 1.72
N GLY A 85 18.23 0.74 0.52
CA GLY A 85 18.41 -0.15 -0.61
C GLY A 85 17.11 -0.79 -1.10
N THR A 86 17.06 -2.12 -1.09
CA THR A 86 15.97 -2.89 -1.71
C THR A 86 14.68 -2.85 -0.87
N PRO A 87 13.51 -3.21 -1.45
CA PRO A 87 12.25 -3.31 -0.70
C PRO A 87 12.34 -4.13 0.61
N ASP A 88 13.20 -5.13 0.66
CA ASP A 88 13.38 -5.97 1.85
C ASP A 88 14.09 -5.27 3.01
N LYS A 89 14.80 -4.17 2.72
CA LYS A 89 15.51 -3.33 3.70
C LYS A 89 14.81 -2.00 3.96
N ALA A 90 13.65 -1.80 3.34
CA ALA A 90 12.92 -0.56 3.46
C ALA A 90 12.39 -0.39 4.90
N ASP A 91 12.32 0.87 5.34
CA ASP A 91 11.61 1.20 6.57
C ASP A 91 10.12 0.92 6.40
N LYS A 92 9.58 -0.02 7.21
CA LYS A 92 8.21 -0.49 7.07
C LYS A 92 7.18 0.57 7.47
N ASP A 93 7.51 1.46 8.41
CA ASP A 93 6.61 2.54 8.83
C ASP A 93 6.48 3.56 7.70
N ASP A 94 7.59 3.94 7.07
CA ASP A 94 7.56 4.84 5.92
C ASP A 94 6.94 4.19 4.68
N ALA A 95 7.15 2.89 4.45
CA ALA A 95 6.46 2.17 3.38
C ALA A 95 4.92 2.17 3.60
N GLN A 96 4.48 2.02 4.85
CA GLN A 96 3.05 2.10 5.19
C GLN A 96 2.52 3.53 5.01
N ASN A 97 3.23 4.55 5.50
CA ASN A 97 2.86 5.95 5.29
C ASN A 97 2.81 6.33 3.80
N ALA A 98 3.74 5.81 2.99
CA ALA A 98 3.74 6.01 1.54
C ALA A 98 2.48 5.40 0.90
N THR A 99 2.13 4.17 1.31
CA THR A 99 0.92 3.50 0.82
C THR A 99 -0.33 4.32 1.11
N GLU A 100 -0.50 4.77 2.36
CA GLU A 100 -1.65 5.57 2.79
C GLU A 100 -1.76 6.90 2.03
N ALA A 101 -0.64 7.58 1.83
CA ALA A 101 -0.63 8.85 1.10
C ALA A 101 -0.95 8.65 -0.39
N TYR A 102 -0.46 7.57 -1.02
CA TYR A 102 -0.84 7.25 -2.40
C TYR A 102 -2.30 6.83 -2.54
N GLU A 103 -2.83 6.06 -1.59
CA GLU A 103 -4.25 5.68 -1.55
C GLU A 103 -5.16 6.88 -1.31
N ALA A 104 -4.76 7.83 -0.45
CA ALA A 104 -5.45 9.10 -0.28
C ALA A 104 -5.47 9.93 -1.57
N ALA A 105 -4.35 9.99 -2.31
CA ALA A 105 -4.30 10.65 -3.61
C ALA A 105 -5.27 10.00 -4.62
N LEU A 106 -5.32 8.67 -4.67
CA LEU A 106 -6.26 7.91 -5.51
C LEU A 106 -7.73 8.09 -5.09
N ALA A 107 -8.01 8.22 -3.79
CA ALA A 107 -9.37 8.44 -3.29
C ALA A 107 -9.90 9.83 -3.67
N LEU A 108 -9.01 10.83 -3.68
CA LEU A 108 -9.34 12.22 -4.04
C LEU A 108 -9.42 12.43 -5.55
N ASP A 109 -8.58 11.73 -6.32
CA ASP A 109 -8.55 11.81 -7.78
C ASP A 109 -8.31 10.42 -8.39
N PRO A 110 -9.38 9.61 -8.55
CA PRO A 110 -9.26 8.25 -9.08
C PRO A 110 -8.71 8.18 -10.52
N ASP A 111 -8.87 9.26 -11.28
CA ASP A 111 -8.37 9.39 -12.66
C ASP A 111 -6.94 9.95 -12.72
N LEU A 112 -6.37 10.36 -11.58
CA LEU A 112 -5.02 10.91 -11.43
C LEU A 112 -4.72 12.10 -12.35
N LYS A 113 -5.73 12.94 -12.63
CA LYS A 113 -5.61 14.16 -13.43
C LYS A 113 -4.66 15.20 -12.82
N ALA A 114 -4.61 15.28 -11.50
CA ALA A 114 -3.76 16.20 -10.75
C ALA A 114 -2.33 15.67 -10.54
N VAL A 115 -2.08 14.39 -10.81
CA VAL A 115 -0.77 13.77 -10.59
C VAL A 115 0.06 13.79 -11.87
N THR A 116 1.17 14.51 -11.84
CA THR A 116 2.14 14.47 -12.94
C THR A 116 2.82 13.11 -12.98
N ASN A 117 2.75 12.42 -14.13
CA ASN A 117 3.23 11.05 -14.35
C ASN A 117 2.55 10.00 -13.42
N PRO A 118 1.25 9.71 -13.61
CA PRO A 118 0.48 8.79 -12.76
C PRO A 118 1.07 7.38 -12.57
N TYR A 119 1.91 6.95 -13.53
CA TYR A 119 2.70 5.72 -13.41
C TYR A 119 3.51 5.66 -12.11
N LEU A 120 4.12 6.78 -11.69
CA LEU A 120 5.00 6.82 -10.52
C LEU A 120 4.25 6.52 -9.23
N LEU A 121 2.99 6.94 -9.13
CA LEU A 121 2.14 6.64 -7.98
C LEU A 121 1.96 5.13 -7.84
N HIS A 122 1.48 4.46 -8.88
CA HIS A 122 1.28 3.01 -8.83
C HIS A 122 2.59 2.25 -8.67
N HIS A 123 3.69 2.75 -9.23
CA HIS A 123 5.01 2.16 -9.04
C HIS A 123 5.51 2.26 -7.60
N GLY A 124 5.44 3.45 -7.00
CA GLY A 124 5.82 3.68 -5.61
C GLY A 124 4.92 2.89 -4.64
N LEU A 125 3.60 2.88 -4.90
CA LEU A 125 2.65 2.08 -4.13
C LEU A 125 2.98 0.59 -4.19
N ALA A 126 3.28 0.06 -5.38
CA ALA A 126 3.66 -1.34 -5.54
C ALA A 126 4.93 -1.70 -4.76
N LEU A 127 5.96 -0.86 -4.80
CA LEU A 127 7.20 -1.09 -4.06
C LEU A 127 6.97 -1.03 -2.54
N SER A 128 6.22 -0.04 -2.07
CA SER A 128 5.85 0.08 -0.65
C SER A 128 5.03 -1.13 -0.17
N GLN A 129 4.06 -1.60 -0.97
CA GLN A 129 3.31 -2.82 -0.69
C GLN A 129 4.20 -4.06 -0.69
N GLN A 130 5.17 -4.16 -1.61
CA GLN A 130 6.16 -5.24 -1.60
C GLN A 130 6.99 -5.24 -0.31
N ALA A 131 7.48 -4.08 0.15
CA ALA A 131 8.23 -3.97 1.40
C ALA A 131 7.42 -4.44 2.62
N LEU A 132 6.09 -4.32 2.54
CA LEU A 132 5.14 -4.75 3.55
C LEU A 132 4.66 -6.20 3.39
N GLY A 133 5.15 -6.92 2.39
CA GLY A 133 4.75 -8.31 2.11
C GLY A 133 3.41 -8.45 1.38
N ARG A 134 2.77 -7.35 0.96
CA ARG A 134 1.50 -7.32 0.23
C ARG A 134 1.73 -7.55 -1.26
N TYR A 135 2.14 -8.76 -1.62
CA TYR A 135 2.67 -9.07 -2.96
C TYR A 135 1.62 -9.04 -4.08
N ASP A 136 0.38 -9.49 -3.83
CA ASP A 136 -0.67 -9.46 -4.85
C ASP A 136 -1.11 -8.03 -5.19
N GLU A 137 -1.24 -7.19 -4.16
CA GLU A 137 -1.53 -5.77 -4.33
C GLU A 137 -0.40 -5.07 -5.09
N ALA A 138 0.86 -5.38 -4.76
CA ALA A 138 2.03 -4.86 -5.47
C ALA A 138 2.01 -5.27 -6.95
N LEU A 139 1.74 -6.54 -7.26
CA LEU A 139 1.61 -7.01 -8.64
C LEU A 139 0.43 -6.35 -9.38
N SER A 140 -0.69 -6.12 -8.70
CA SER A 140 -1.83 -5.37 -9.23
C SER A 140 -1.45 -3.94 -9.59
N ASN A 141 -0.72 -3.25 -8.70
CA ASN A 141 -0.26 -1.89 -8.95
C ASN A 141 0.82 -1.82 -10.05
N PHE A 142 1.72 -2.79 -10.17
CA PHE A 142 2.63 -2.87 -11.32
C PHE A 142 1.88 -3.06 -12.65
N ARG A 143 0.76 -3.78 -12.66
CA ARG A 143 -0.12 -3.89 -13.85
C ARG A 143 -0.78 -2.55 -14.18
N LYS A 144 -1.32 -1.82 -13.20
CA LYS A 144 -1.87 -0.46 -13.42
C LYS A 144 -0.81 0.50 -13.94
N ALA A 145 0.39 0.47 -13.34
CA ALA A 145 1.53 1.26 -13.78
C ALA A 145 1.88 0.94 -15.27
N THR A 146 1.90 -0.34 -15.61
CA THR A 146 2.07 -0.80 -17.00
C THR A 146 1.00 -0.26 -17.96
N GLN A 147 -0.27 -0.22 -17.54
CA GLN A 147 -1.36 0.29 -18.38
C GLN A 147 -1.21 1.80 -18.65
N ILE A 148 -0.78 2.56 -17.65
CA ILE A 148 -0.55 4.01 -17.78
C ILE A 148 0.68 4.31 -18.65
N SER A 149 1.72 3.50 -18.54
CA SER A 149 2.98 3.68 -19.28
C SER A 149 3.38 2.40 -20.03
N PRO A 150 2.69 2.06 -21.14
CA PRO A 150 2.87 0.79 -21.83
C PRO A 150 4.24 0.62 -22.50
N ARG A 151 4.96 1.73 -22.73
CA ARG A 151 6.33 1.72 -23.27
C ARG A 151 7.41 1.66 -22.19
N ASN A 152 7.06 1.84 -20.92
CA ASN A 152 8.01 1.77 -19.82
C ASN A 152 8.29 0.29 -19.48
N PRO A 153 9.55 -0.18 -19.53
CA PRO A 153 9.90 -1.55 -19.18
C PRO A 153 9.98 -1.79 -17.67
N MET A 154 10.19 -0.74 -16.88
CA MET A 154 10.44 -0.85 -15.44
C MET A 154 9.34 -1.58 -14.66
N PRO A 155 8.02 -1.31 -14.81
CA PRO A 155 7.03 -2.03 -14.02
C PRO A 155 7.05 -3.54 -14.26
N ASN A 156 7.34 -3.99 -15.49
CA ASN A 156 7.49 -5.41 -15.77
C ASN A 156 8.78 -5.99 -15.20
N LEU A 157 9.88 -5.23 -15.20
CA LEU A 157 11.13 -5.67 -14.59
C LEU A 157 10.99 -5.86 -13.06
N TYR A 158 10.38 -4.89 -12.38
CA TYR A 158 10.13 -4.99 -10.94
C TYR A 158 9.13 -6.10 -10.61
N ALA A 159 8.08 -6.28 -11.41
CA ALA A 159 7.19 -7.43 -11.28
C ALA A 159 7.92 -8.77 -11.51
N ALA A 160 8.89 -8.84 -12.44
CA ALA A 160 9.71 -10.02 -12.63
C ALA A 160 10.53 -10.36 -11.38
N ALA A 161 11.18 -9.35 -10.78
CA ALA A 161 11.95 -9.50 -9.55
C ALA A 161 11.08 -9.94 -8.37
N LEU A 162 9.88 -9.36 -8.23
CA LEU A 162 8.93 -9.77 -7.20
C LEU A 162 8.47 -11.22 -7.40
N ARG A 163 8.09 -11.61 -8.62
CA ARG A 163 7.68 -12.99 -8.93
C ARG A 163 8.81 -13.99 -8.73
N TRP A 164 10.05 -13.60 -9.05
CA TRP A 164 11.23 -14.42 -8.76
C TRP A 164 11.35 -14.70 -7.26
N ARG A 165 11.20 -13.67 -6.43
CA ARG A 165 11.20 -13.80 -4.97
C ARG A 165 10.05 -14.67 -4.45
N MET A 166 8.88 -14.59 -5.09
CA MET A 166 7.73 -15.45 -4.83
C MET A 166 7.90 -16.89 -5.36
N GLN A 167 9.02 -17.22 -6.01
CA GLN A 167 9.26 -18.50 -6.68
C GLN A 167 8.30 -18.80 -7.84
N ASP A 168 7.63 -17.78 -8.36
CA ASP A 168 6.84 -17.85 -9.59
C ASP A 168 7.74 -17.58 -10.79
N PHE A 169 8.63 -18.53 -11.07
CA PHE A 169 9.73 -18.38 -11.99
C PHE A 169 9.29 -18.27 -13.45
N GLU A 170 8.24 -18.98 -13.85
CA GLU A 170 7.72 -18.91 -15.22
C GLU A 170 7.15 -17.53 -15.51
N MET A 171 6.29 -17.01 -14.63
CA MET A 171 5.75 -15.67 -14.81
C MET A 171 6.81 -14.60 -14.58
N SER A 172 7.82 -14.85 -13.74
CA SER A 172 8.99 -13.98 -13.61
C SER A 172 9.72 -13.84 -14.96
N SER A 173 10.06 -14.95 -15.61
CA SER A 173 10.69 -14.95 -16.94
C SER A 173 9.81 -14.29 -18.00
N ALA A 174 8.50 -14.55 -17.99
CA ALA A 174 7.57 -13.89 -18.90
C ALA A 174 7.55 -12.36 -18.67
N ASN A 175 7.53 -11.91 -17.41
CA ASN A 175 7.61 -10.50 -17.05
C ASN A 175 8.94 -9.86 -17.49
N LEU A 176 10.07 -10.55 -17.33
CA LEU A 176 11.38 -10.08 -17.80
C LEU A 176 11.40 -9.95 -19.32
N GLU A 177 10.87 -10.93 -20.04
CA GLU A 177 10.82 -10.89 -21.51
C GLU A 177 10.00 -9.69 -22.00
N VAL A 178 8.81 -9.46 -21.42
CA VAL A 178 7.99 -8.28 -21.74
C VAL A 178 8.74 -6.98 -21.45
N SER A 179 9.47 -6.91 -20.33
CA SER A 179 10.32 -5.77 -19.99
C SER A 179 11.39 -5.52 -21.06
N VAL A 180 12.11 -6.57 -21.48
CA VAL A 180 13.14 -6.49 -22.52
C VAL A 180 12.55 -6.02 -23.85
N GLN A 181 11.41 -6.59 -24.27
CA GLN A 181 10.72 -6.18 -25.50
C GLN A 181 10.32 -4.70 -25.47
N ARG A 182 9.80 -4.21 -24.34
CA ARG A 182 9.46 -2.79 -24.16
C ARG A 182 10.68 -1.89 -24.18
N ALA A 183 11.74 -2.29 -23.49
CA ALA A 183 13.00 -1.55 -23.47
C ALA A 183 13.61 -1.43 -24.88
N ARG A 184 13.53 -2.48 -25.70
CA ARG A 184 13.94 -2.42 -27.11
C ARG A 184 13.11 -1.43 -27.91
N LYS A 185 11.77 -1.52 -27.84
CA LYS A 185 10.87 -0.58 -28.49
C LYS A 185 11.12 0.88 -28.07
N ALA A 186 11.51 1.08 -26.81
CA ALA A 186 11.87 2.38 -26.27
C ALA A 186 13.36 2.75 -26.42
N ARG A 187 14.15 1.97 -27.18
CA ARG A 187 15.60 2.18 -27.43
C ARG A 187 16.46 2.28 -26.18
N MET A 188 16.06 1.62 -25.10
CA MET A 188 16.74 1.59 -23.81
C MET A 188 17.24 0.20 -23.42
N TYR A 189 17.21 -0.77 -24.33
CA TYR A 189 17.62 -2.14 -24.05
C TYR A 189 19.04 -2.28 -23.49
N PRO A 190 20.09 -1.64 -24.04
CA PRO A 190 21.43 -1.76 -23.47
C PRO A 190 21.51 -1.29 -22.02
N ALA A 191 20.75 -0.24 -21.67
CA ALA A 191 20.66 0.26 -20.30
C ALA A 191 19.89 -0.70 -19.39
N LEU A 192 18.77 -1.27 -19.86
CA LEU A 192 18.01 -2.29 -19.12
C LEU A 192 18.87 -3.54 -18.88
N ALA A 193 19.54 -4.05 -19.91
CA ALA A 193 20.35 -5.25 -19.82
C ALA A 193 21.54 -5.06 -18.86
N LYS A 194 22.18 -3.89 -18.89
CA LYS A 194 23.19 -3.51 -17.87
C LYS A 194 22.58 -3.49 -16.47
N LEU A 195 21.42 -2.85 -16.29
CA LEU A 195 20.74 -2.75 -15.01
C LEU A 195 20.44 -4.14 -14.41
N VAL A 196 19.91 -5.08 -15.22
CA VAL A 196 19.62 -6.45 -14.77
C VAL A 196 20.88 -7.17 -14.31
N ARG A 197 22.02 -6.92 -14.96
CA ARG A 197 23.30 -7.58 -14.65
C ARG A 197 24.05 -7.00 -13.47
N THR A 198 23.84 -5.71 -13.15
CA THR A 198 24.69 -5.01 -12.17
C THR A 198 23.95 -4.59 -10.91
N ASN A 199 22.63 -4.44 -10.95
CA ASN A 199 21.87 -3.98 -9.78
C ASN A 199 21.42 -5.19 -8.95
N ALA A 200 21.78 -5.18 -7.66
CA ALA A 200 21.48 -6.26 -6.71
C ALA A 200 19.99 -6.62 -6.62
N LEU A 201 19.07 -5.73 -6.99
CA LEU A 201 17.64 -6.01 -7.03
C LEU A 201 17.24 -6.99 -8.16
N PHE A 202 18.03 -7.05 -9.23
CA PHE A 202 17.68 -7.76 -10.45
C PHE A 202 18.65 -8.88 -10.81
N THR A 203 19.85 -8.89 -10.23
CA THR A 203 20.88 -9.91 -10.52
C THR A 203 20.38 -11.32 -10.27
N ASP A 204 19.51 -11.52 -9.28
CA ASP A 204 18.94 -12.82 -8.97
C ASP A 204 18.09 -13.39 -10.11
N LEU A 205 17.54 -12.53 -10.98
CA LEU A 205 16.84 -12.98 -12.19
C LEU A 205 17.75 -13.81 -13.10
N LEU A 206 19.07 -13.59 -13.07
CA LEU A 206 20.03 -14.33 -13.89
C LEU A 206 20.27 -15.75 -13.41
N ALA A 207 19.80 -16.14 -12.23
CA ALA A 207 19.86 -17.53 -11.80
C ALA A 207 18.86 -18.41 -12.58
N ALA A 208 17.88 -17.84 -13.30
CA ALA A 208 17.08 -18.59 -14.26
C ALA A 208 17.84 -18.77 -15.58
N PRO A 209 18.06 -20.01 -16.06
CA PRO A 209 18.65 -20.25 -17.38
C PRO A 209 17.85 -19.56 -18.49
N LYS A 210 16.51 -19.62 -18.42
CA LYS A 210 15.62 -18.93 -19.38
C LYS A 210 15.84 -17.42 -19.42
N ASN A 211 16.13 -16.77 -18.29
CA ASN A 211 16.40 -15.34 -18.22
C ASN A 211 17.76 -14.97 -18.85
N GLN A 212 18.76 -15.84 -18.71
CA GLN A 212 20.03 -15.69 -19.42
C GLN A 212 19.82 -15.76 -20.93
N VAL A 213 19.06 -16.77 -21.40
CA VAL A 213 18.72 -16.93 -22.82
C VAL A 213 17.96 -15.71 -23.36
N ILE A 214 17.02 -15.15 -22.59
CA ILE A 214 16.32 -13.91 -22.96
C ILE A 214 17.32 -12.78 -23.23
N LEU A 215 18.22 -12.50 -22.27
CA LEU A 215 19.19 -11.40 -22.43
C LEU A 215 20.21 -11.66 -23.53
N GLU A 216 20.75 -12.87 -23.64
CA GLU A 216 21.69 -13.21 -24.71
C GLU A 216 21.08 -13.10 -26.11
N SER A 217 19.82 -13.54 -26.25
CA SER A 217 19.10 -13.45 -27.52
C SER A 217 18.90 -12.00 -27.93
N TYR A 218 18.50 -11.14 -26.99
CA TYR A 218 18.29 -9.72 -27.29
C TYR A 218 19.58 -8.89 -27.34
N ASP A 219 20.69 -9.35 -26.74
CA ASP A 219 22.03 -8.80 -26.97
C ASP A 219 22.48 -9.06 -28.40
N ALA A 220 22.27 -10.28 -28.92
CA ALA A 220 22.57 -10.62 -30.30
C ALA A 220 21.73 -9.80 -31.29
N VAL A 221 20.45 -9.57 -30.97
CA VAL A 221 19.59 -8.65 -31.73
C VAL A 221 20.13 -7.22 -31.70
N ALA A 222 20.58 -6.73 -30.54
CA ALA A 222 21.17 -5.40 -30.41
C ALA A 222 22.50 -5.27 -31.17
N ALA A 223 23.27 -6.37 -31.29
CA ALA A 223 24.51 -6.45 -32.07
C ALA A 223 24.27 -6.66 -33.58
N GLY A 224 23.03 -6.91 -34.01
CA GLY A 224 22.68 -7.18 -35.41
C GLY A 224 23.07 -8.57 -35.90
N THR A 225 23.39 -9.50 -35.00
CA THR A 225 23.81 -10.88 -35.32
C THR A 225 22.67 -11.89 -35.29
N LEU A 226 21.50 -11.48 -34.82
CA LEU A 226 20.28 -12.28 -34.74
C LEU A 226 19.07 -11.41 -35.06
N ASP A 227 18.10 -11.93 -35.79
CA ASP A 227 16.83 -11.22 -35.99
C ASP A 227 15.85 -11.46 -34.83
N GLU A 228 14.76 -10.68 -34.76
CA GLU A 228 13.80 -10.80 -33.66
C GLU A 228 13.01 -12.11 -33.65
N ARG A 229 12.74 -12.68 -34.82
CA ARG A 229 12.00 -13.93 -34.93
C ARG A 229 12.86 -15.08 -34.43
N GLU A 230 14.13 -15.10 -34.80
CA GLU A 230 15.12 -16.05 -34.34
C GLU A 230 15.34 -15.94 -32.83
N ALA A 231 15.44 -14.71 -32.30
CA ALA A 231 15.53 -14.48 -30.86
C ALA A 231 14.31 -15.03 -30.10
N ARG A 232 13.09 -14.82 -30.60
CA ARG A 232 11.86 -15.36 -29.99
C ARG A 232 11.85 -16.89 -30.02
N ALA A 233 12.18 -17.50 -31.16
CA ALA A 233 12.26 -18.96 -31.27
C ALA A 233 13.30 -19.56 -30.31
N ARG A 234 14.45 -18.89 -30.13
CA ARG A 234 15.49 -19.29 -29.17
C ARG A 234 14.99 -19.23 -27.72
N ILE A 235 14.20 -18.21 -27.37
CA ILE A 235 13.61 -18.05 -26.03
C ILE A 235 12.51 -19.09 -25.78
N GLU A 236 11.64 -19.33 -26.77
CA GLU A 236 10.57 -20.34 -26.69
C GLU A 236 11.12 -21.77 -26.54
N GLY A 237 12.25 -22.05 -27.20
CA GLY A 237 12.94 -23.35 -27.12
C GLY A 237 13.77 -23.57 -25.85
N ALA A 238 13.95 -22.54 -25.01
CA ALA A 238 14.61 -22.70 -23.72
C ALA A 238 13.67 -23.41 -22.73
N SER A 239 14.11 -24.52 -22.15
CA SER A 239 13.32 -25.36 -21.23
C SER A 239 12.72 -24.58 -20.06
N SER A 240 11.60 -25.08 -19.53
CA SER A 240 10.90 -24.51 -18.38
C SER A 240 11.80 -24.53 -17.13
N TYR A 241 11.67 -23.51 -16.28
CA TYR A 241 12.41 -23.41 -15.02
C TYR A 241 12.20 -24.64 -14.10
N ARG A 242 11.04 -25.30 -14.21
CA ARG A 242 10.72 -26.55 -13.48
C ARG A 242 11.71 -27.69 -13.80
N ASP A 243 12.23 -27.74 -15.02
CA ASP A 243 13.18 -28.76 -15.48
C ASP A 243 14.62 -28.49 -15.00
N SER A 244 14.90 -27.25 -14.56
CA SER A 244 16.23 -26.82 -14.10
C SER A 244 16.40 -26.96 -12.57
N LEU A 245 15.32 -26.79 -11.81
CA LEU A 245 15.28 -26.95 -10.34
C LEU A 245 15.60 -28.37 -9.84
N THR A 246 15.41 -29.39 -10.68
CA THR A 246 15.76 -30.78 -10.36
C THR A 246 17.28 -30.97 -10.21
N ASN A 247 18.09 -30.13 -10.86
CA ASN A 247 19.55 -30.19 -10.83
C ASN A 247 20.20 -29.28 -9.75
N GLU A 248 19.53 -28.21 -9.30
CA GLU A 248 20.11 -27.23 -8.37
C GLU A 248 19.79 -27.45 -6.87
N ARG A 249 19.04 -28.51 -6.51
CA ARG A 249 18.73 -28.84 -5.11
C ARG A 249 19.96 -29.06 -4.20
N SER A 250 21.17 -29.13 -4.75
CA SER A 250 22.40 -29.44 -4.03
C SER A 250 23.23 -28.23 -3.55
N ARG A 251 22.82 -26.97 -3.74
CA ARG A 251 23.69 -25.81 -3.46
C ARG A 251 23.07 -24.57 -2.79
N ARG A 252 21.99 -24.70 -2.00
CA ARG A 252 21.48 -23.54 -1.25
C ARG A 252 22.05 -23.48 0.18
N PRO A 253 22.69 -22.36 0.59
CA PRO A 253 22.91 -22.07 2.00
C PRO A 253 21.57 -21.77 2.68
N ALA A 254 21.41 -22.27 3.90
CA ALA A 254 20.21 -22.13 4.72
C ALA A 254 19.94 -20.67 5.12
N ALA A 255 18.82 -20.10 4.66
CA ALA A 255 18.22 -18.89 5.23
C ALA A 255 16.71 -18.85 4.97
N LEU A 256 15.95 -19.09 6.05
CA LEU A 256 14.54 -18.74 6.32
C LEU A 256 13.53 -19.08 5.22
N GLU A 257 13.09 -20.34 5.21
CA GLU A 257 11.80 -20.73 4.65
C GLU A 257 10.70 -19.94 5.38
N ALA A 258 9.96 -19.09 4.66
CA ALA A 258 8.64 -18.67 5.14
C ALA A 258 7.79 -19.93 5.31
N PRO A 259 6.90 -20.02 6.32
CA PRO A 259 6.02 -21.17 6.48
C PRO A 259 5.28 -21.41 5.17
N GLN A 260 5.52 -22.57 4.54
CA GLN A 260 4.78 -22.91 3.33
C GLN A 260 3.40 -23.41 3.75
N VAL A 261 2.41 -22.54 3.61
CA VAL A 261 0.99 -22.90 3.69
C VAL A 261 0.73 -23.98 2.64
N ASP A 262 0.02 -25.04 3.02
CA ASP A 262 -0.32 -26.10 2.07
C ASP A 262 -1.07 -25.51 0.87
N PRO A 263 -0.73 -25.86 -0.39
CA PRO A 263 -1.35 -25.26 -1.57
C PRO A 263 -2.87 -25.31 -1.58
N LYS A 264 -3.49 -26.35 -0.99
CA LYS A 264 -4.95 -26.46 -0.90
C LYS A 264 -5.54 -25.52 0.14
N VAL A 265 -4.84 -25.33 1.26
CA VAL A 265 -5.21 -24.32 2.26
C VAL A 265 -5.14 -22.94 1.61
N GLN A 266 -4.05 -22.64 0.88
CA GLN A 266 -3.89 -21.37 0.20
C GLN A 266 -4.98 -21.12 -0.85
N GLU A 267 -5.33 -22.12 -1.67
CA GLU A 267 -6.39 -22.00 -2.66
C GLU A 267 -7.76 -21.68 -2.02
N ALA A 268 -8.09 -22.36 -0.92
CA ALA A 268 -9.32 -22.10 -0.17
C ALA A 268 -9.33 -20.68 0.44
N LEU A 269 -8.19 -20.21 0.97
CA LEU A 269 -8.04 -18.84 1.48
C LEU A 269 -8.18 -17.77 0.40
N ASP A 270 -7.59 -17.97 -0.77
CA ASP A 270 -7.67 -17.03 -1.88
C ASP A 270 -9.12 -16.90 -2.38
N ARG A 271 -9.82 -18.03 -2.49
CA ARG A 271 -11.25 -18.07 -2.81
C ARG A 271 -12.08 -17.34 -1.75
N ALA A 272 -11.86 -17.64 -0.46
CA ALA A 272 -12.56 -17.01 0.64
C ALA A 272 -12.34 -15.48 0.69
N ASN A 273 -11.10 -15.04 0.50
CA ASN A 273 -10.74 -13.63 0.43
C ASN A 273 -11.42 -12.93 -0.76
N GLY A 274 -11.47 -13.56 -1.94
CA GLY A 274 -12.19 -13.04 -3.09
C GLY A 274 -13.69 -12.86 -2.82
N GLN A 275 -14.32 -13.85 -2.19
CA GLN A 275 -15.74 -13.81 -1.79
C GLN A 275 -16.00 -12.73 -0.73
N TYR A 276 -15.11 -12.60 0.26
CA TYR A 276 -15.18 -11.55 1.28
C TYR A 276 -15.16 -10.15 0.66
N GLN A 277 -14.23 -9.89 -0.28
CA GLN A 277 -14.15 -8.61 -0.98
C GLN A 277 -15.37 -8.35 -1.87
N ALA A 278 -15.96 -9.40 -2.42
CA ALA A 278 -17.21 -9.34 -3.17
C ALA A 278 -18.46 -9.23 -2.25
N GLN A 279 -18.30 -9.15 -0.94
CA GLN A 279 -19.37 -9.13 0.07
C GLN A 279 -20.29 -10.38 0.05
N LEU A 280 -19.80 -11.48 -0.53
CA LEU A 280 -20.44 -12.79 -0.52
C LEU A 280 -20.11 -13.49 0.80
N PHE A 281 -20.64 -12.95 1.90
CA PHE A 281 -20.21 -13.31 3.25
C PHE A 281 -20.53 -14.76 3.63
N HIS A 282 -21.63 -15.32 3.13
CA HIS A 282 -22.00 -16.71 3.39
C HIS A 282 -20.99 -17.67 2.73
N GLU A 283 -20.65 -17.43 1.47
CA GLU A 283 -19.68 -18.23 0.71
C GLU A 283 -18.26 -18.05 1.25
N ALA A 284 -17.90 -16.82 1.63
CA ALA A 284 -16.59 -16.52 2.22
C ALA A 284 -16.37 -17.34 3.49
N ILE A 285 -17.37 -17.39 4.38
CA ILE A 285 -17.31 -18.20 5.61
C ILE A 285 -17.10 -19.67 5.28
N ALA A 286 -17.87 -20.23 4.33
CA ALA A 286 -17.73 -21.64 3.95
C ALA A 286 -16.32 -21.96 3.42
N SER A 287 -15.75 -21.08 2.61
CA SER A 287 -14.38 -21.25 2.09
C SER A 287 -13.31 -21.09 3.17
N TYR A 288 -13.51 -20.20 4.16
CA TYR A 288 -12.60 -20.10 5.31
C TYR A 288 -12.69 -21.33 6.21
N ASP A 289 -13.88 -21.88 6.44
CA ASP A 289 -14.08 -23.11 7.20
C ASP A 289 -13.39 -24.30 6.50
N GLU A 290 -13.50 -24.40 5.18
CA GLU A 290 -12.77 -25.38 4.38
C GLU A 290 -11.25 -25.24 4.56
N ALA A 291 -10.71 -24.02 4.48
CA ALA A 291 -9.30 -23.76 4.67
C ALA A 291 -8.83 -24.22 6.06
N LEU A 292 -9.60 -23.95 7.11
CA LEU A 292 -9.32 -24.36 8.48
C LEU A 292 -9.46 -25.88 8.68
N ASP A 293 -10.39 -26.56 8.01
CA ASP A 293 -10.51 -28.03 8.08
C ASP A 293 -9.29 -28.72 7.43
N ILE A 294 -8.88 -28.25 6.25
CA ILE A 294 -7.67 -28.76 5.59
C ILE A 294 -6.45 -28.52 6.48
N ASP A 295 -6.34 -27.30 7.02
CA ASP A 295 -5.22 -26.93 7.87
C ASP A 295 -5.21 -27.68 9.20
N SER A 296 -6.37 -28.06 9.77
CA SER A 296 -6.44 -28.81 11.04
C SER A 296 -5.65 -30.12 11.02
N ARG A 297 -5.46 -30.72 9.84
CA ARG A 297 -4.70 -31.95 9.64
C ARG A 297 -3.22 -31.70 9.32
N LYS A 298 -2.89 -30.49 8.89
CA LYS A 298 -1.58 -30.14 8.30
C LYS A 298 -0.78 -29.19 9.18
N GLY A 299 -1.44 -28.28 9.90
CA GLY A 299 -0.85 -27.29 10.79
C GLY A 299 0.06 -26.31 10.07
N THR A 300 -0.30 -25.88 8.85
CA THR A 300 0.53 -25.01 8.02
C THR A 300 0.27 -23.52 8.20
N LEU A 301 -0.91 -23.12 8.68
CA LEU A 301 -1.16 -21.73 9.04
C LEU A 301 -0.40 -21.37 10.30
N ASP A 302 0.30 -20.24 10.28
CA ASP A 302 0.82 -19.65 11.51
C ASP A 302 -0.29 -18.91 12.29
N SER A 303 0.03 -18.49 13.53
CA SER A 303 -0.94 -17.78 14.38
C SER A 303 -1.41 -16.45 13.76
N ILE A 304 -0.57 -15.76 12.99
CA ILE A 304 -0.94 -14.48 12.36
C ILE A 304 -1.96 -14.74 11.24
N GLN A 305 -1.72 -15.76 10.42
CA GLN A 305 -2.63 -16.17 9.35
C GLN A 305 -3.96 -16.67 9.92
N ARG A 306 -3.93 -17.49 10.99
CA ARG A 306 -5.17 -17.92 11.67
C ARG A 306 -5.94 -16.74 12.26
N THR A 307 -5.27 -15.79 12.92
CA THR A 307 -5.91 -14.56 13.41
C THR A 307 -6.60 -13.80 12.27
N LEU A 308 -5.96 -13.66 11.10
CA LEU A 308 -6.57 -12.97 9.96
C LEU A 308 -7.83 -13.69 9.45
N VAL A 309 -7.79 -15.02 9.36
CA VAL A 309 -8.94 -15.84 8.98
C VAL A 309 -10.09 -15.64 9.96
N TYR A 310 -9.83 -15.79 11.26
CA TYR A 310 -10.86 -15.59 12.29
C TYR A 310 -11.44 -14.17 12.28
N SER A 311 -10.61 -13.15 12.07
CA SER A 311 -11.10 -11.76 11.97
C SER A 311 -12.01 -11.53 10.77
N LYS A 312 -11.65 -12.06 9.59
CA LYS A 312 -12.47 -11.92 8.37
C LYS A 312 -13.76 -12.72 8.44
N MET A 313 -13.72 -13.93 9.00
CA MET A 313 -14.94 -14.69 9.30
C MET A 313 -15.82 -13.95 10.31
N GLY A 314 -15.23 -13.41 11.38
CA GLY A 314 -15.94 -12.64 12.39
C GLY A 314 -16.65 -11.43 11.81
N ALA A 315 -15.97 -10.64 10.99
CA ALA A 315 -16.58 -9.54 10.24
C ALA A 315 -17.72 -10.03 9.32
N SER A 316 -17.54 -11.15 8.62
CA SER A 316 -18.56 -11.75 7.74
C SER A 316 -19.82 -12.19 8.49
N TYR A 317 -19.67 -12.79 9.68
CA TYR A 317 -20.79 -13.16 10.55
C TYR A 317 -21.50 -11.91 11.10
N ARG A 318 -20.74 -10.88 11.51
CA ARG A 318 -21.28 -9.61 11.99
C ARG A 318 -22.12 -8.92 10.92
N GLN A 319 -21.64 -8.88 9.67
CA GLN A 319 -22.39 -8.31 8.54
C GLN A 319 -23.70 -9.06 8.23
N GLN A 320 -23.78 -10.34 8.61
CA GLN A 320 -24.99 -11.15 8.52
C GLN A 320 -25.92 -11.03 9.75
N GLY A 321 -25.57 -10.18 10.72
CA GLY A 321 -26.32 -10.03 11.97
C GLY A 321 -26.08 -11.16 12.99
N LEU A 322 -25.15 -12.06 12.72
CA LEU A 322 -24.76 -13.20 13.56
C LEU A 322 -23.65 -12.79 14.53
N ALA A 323 -23.96 -11.83 15.39
CA ALA A 323 -23.00 -11.25 16.34
C ALA A 323 -22.40 -12.27 17.34
N PRO A 324 -23.14 -13.26 17.88
CA PRO A 324 -22.57 -14.28 18.78
C PRO A 324 -21.46 -15.10 18.13
N GLU A 325 -21.65 -15.53 16.89
CA GLU A 325 -20.69 -16.31 16.09
C GLU A 325 -19.46 -15.47 15.78
N ALA A 326 -19.67 -14.19 15.41
CA ALA A 326 -18.60 -13.24 15.19
C ALA A 326 -17.71 -13.09 16.43
N ILE A 327 -18.33 -12.85 17.60
CA ILE A 327 -17.63 -12.68 18.88
C ILE A 327 -16.80 -13.93 19.18
N ARG A 328 -17.36 -15.13 19.06
CA ARG A 328 -16.65 -16.38 19.36
C ARG A 328 -15.38 -16.54 18.51
N LEU A 329 -15.44 -16.21 17.22
CA LEU A 329 -14.27 -16.30 16.34
C LEU A 329 -13.25 -15.21 16.64
N LEU A 330 -13.70 -13.99 16.92
CA LEU A 330 -12.83 -12.88 17.26
C LEU A 330 -12.15 -13.04 18.62
N GLU A 331 -12.80 -13.69 19.59
CA GLU A 331 -12.18 -14.12 20.85
C GLU A 331 -11.01 -15.08 20.58
N ARG A 332 -11.19 -16.06 19.69
CA ARG A 332 -10.08 -16.92 19.24
C ARG A 332 -8.98 -16.15 18.51
N ALA A 333 -9.34 -15.14 17.72
CA ALA A 333 -8.39 -14.30 16.99
C ALA A 333 -7.44 -13.56 17.93
N VAL A 334 -7.97 -13.01 19.04
CA VAL A 334 -7.18 -12.33 20.07
C VAL A 334 -6.48 -13.30 21.03
N GLU A 335 -6.91 -14.55 21.12
CA GLU A 335 -6.16 -15.61 21.83
C GLU A 335 -4.92 -16.04 21.05
N GLU A 336 -5.03 -16.21 19.72
CA GLU A 336 -3.89 -16.55 18.84
C GLU A 336 -2.83 -15.45 18.82
N VAL A 337 -3.25 -14.18 18.68
CA VAL A 337 -2.35 -13.03 18.71
C VAL A 337 -2.91 -11.96 19.66
N PRO A 338 -2.55 -12.00 20.95
CA PRO A 338 -3.05 -11.07 21.97
C PRO A 338 -2.68 -9.60 21.77
N GLN A 339 -1.80 -9.31 20.81
CA GLN A 339 -1.32 -7.97 20.45
C GLN A 339 -1.94 -7.48 19.13
N ASN A 340 -2.91 -8.19 18.56
CA ASN A 340 -3.52 -7.79 17.29
C ASN A 340 -4.59 -6.70 17.52
N SER A 341 -4.26 -5.46 17.16
CA SER A 341 -5.18 -4.31 17.31
C SER A 341 -6.45 -4.43 16.48
N GLU A 342 -6.36 -4.95 15.25
CA GLU A 342 -7.50 -5.09 14.33
C GLU A 342 -8.53 -6.11 14.86
N ALA A 343 -8.05 -7.24 15.38
CA ALA A 343 -8.92 -8.27 15.98
C ALA A 343 -9.69 -7.71 17.19
N TYR A 344 -9.04 -6.92 18.04
CA TYR A 344 -9.74 -6.21 19.12
C TYR A 344 -10.73 -5.16 18.61
N TYR A 345 -10.44 -4.50 17.49
CA TYR A 345 -11.33 -3.53 16.90
C TYR A 345 -12.60 -4.20 16.36
N GLU A 346 -12.47 -5.27 15.57
CA GLU A 346 -13.61 -6.06 15.10
C GLU A 346 -14.43 -6.67 16.24
N LEU A 347 -13.75 -7.10 17.33
CA LEU A 347 -14.42 -7.57 18.54
C LEU A 347 -15.22 -6.45 19.21
N ALA A 348 -14.70 -5.22 19.22
CA ALA A 348 -15.42 -4.06 19.73
C ALA A 348 -16.68 -3.76 18.91
N LEU A 349 -16.59 -3.80 17.57
CA LEU A 349 -17.75 -3.65 16.68
C LEU A 349 -18.80 -4.72 16.98
N SER A 350 -18.39 -5.98 17.07
CA SER A 350 -19.28 -7.11 17.32
C SER A 350 -19.97 -7.02 18.69
N TYR A 351 -19.23 -6.65 19.75
CA TYR A 351 -19.82 -6.41 21.07
C TYR A 351 -20.80 -5.24 21.06
N SER A 352 -20.49 -4.15 20.35
CA SER A 352 -21.33 -2.96 20.26
C SER A 352 -22.68 -3.29 19.61
N VAL A 353 -22.66 -3.97 18.46
CA VAL A 353 -23.87 -4.42 17.75
C VAL A 353 -24.69 -5.40 18.59
N SER A 354 -24.03 -6.24 19.42
CA SER A 354 -24.72 -7.14 20.35
C SER A 354 -25.25 -6.46 21.64
N GLY A 355 -25.11 -5.14 21.77
CA GLY A 355 -25.54 -4.36 22.94
C GLY A 355 -24.64 -4.51 24.17
N ARG A 356 -23.52 -5.22 24.06
CA ARG A 356 -22.56 -5.46 25.16
C ARG A 356 -21.57 -4.30 25.31
N LEU A 357 -22.10 -3.10 25.57
CA LEU A 357 -21.36 -1.84 25.47
C LEU A 357 -20.11 -1.77 26.36
N ALA A 358 -20.14 -2.37 27.56
CA ALA A 358 -18.98 -2.40 28.46
C ALA A 358 -17.82 -3.22 27.89
N LEU A 359 -18.12 -4.36 27.27
CA LEU A 359 -17.13 -5.21 26.61
C LEU A 359 -16.62 -4.55 25.32
N ALA A 360 -17.51 -3.90 24.57
CA ALA A 360 -17.13 -3.13 23.39
C ALA A 360 -16.13 -2.01 23.73
N MET A 361 -16.39 -1.26 24.81
CA MET A 361 -15.44 -0.23 25.31
C MET A 361 -14.09 -0.82 25.72
N SER A 362 -14.09 -1.99 26.38
CA SER A 362 -12.87 -2.67 26.79
C SER A 362 -12.05 -3.12 25.58
N ALA A 363 -12.70 -3.77 24.61
CA ALA A 363 -12.08 -4.21 23.37
C ALA A 363 -11.55 -3.02 22.55
N LEU A 364 -12.30 -1.93 22.44
CA LEU A 364 -11.86 -0.71 21.75
C LEU A 364 -10.62 -0.09 22.42
N SER A 365 -10.55 -0.07 23.76
CA SER A 365 -9.34 0.38 24.45
C SER A 365 -8.14 -0.51 24.12
N LYS A 366 -8.32 -1.84 24.14
CA LYS A 366 -7.26 -2.79 23.75
C LYS A 366 -6.83 -2.61 22.29
N ALA A 367 -7.76 -2.29 21.39
CA ALA A 367 -7.42 -1.98 20.00
C ALA A 367 -6.49 -0.77 19.91
N PHE A 368 -6.74 0.30 20.69
CA PHE A 368 -5.85 1.45 20.76
C PHE A 368 -4.51 1.16 21.45
N ASP A 369 -4.51 0.33 22.48
CA ASP A 369 -3.29 0.01 23.24
C ASP A 369 -2.35 -0.91 22.47
N ASN A 370 -2.90 -1.81 21.66
CA ASN A 370 -2.15 -2.74 20.81
C ASN A 370 -1.83 -2.17 19.41
N ALA A 371 -2.30 -0.97 19.07
CA ALA A 371 -1.98 -0.31 17.81
C ALA A 371 -0.49 0.08 17.80
N ALA A 372 0.31 -0.75 17.12
CA ALA A 372 1.76 -0.72 17.17
C ALA A 372 2.34 0.54 16.51
N THR A 373 1.75 0.98 15.41
CA THR A 373 2.21 2.15 14.66
C THR A 373 1.36 3.39 14.92
N LEU A 374 1.92 4.56 14.64
CA LEU A 374 1.15 5.82 14.69
C LEU A 374 0.00 5.82 13.65
N ALA A 375 0.20 5.13 12.53
CA ALA A 375 -0.79 4.92 11.48
C ALA A 375 -1.96 4.08 11.99
N ASP A 376 -1.70 2.94 12.62
CA ASP A 376 -2.74 2.11 13.25
C ASP A 376 -3.53 2.91 14.28
N GLN A 377 -2.85 3.71 15.11
CA GLN A 377 -3.52 4.56 16.09
C GLN A 377 -4.43 5.62 15.45
N ARG A 378 -4.02 6.19 14.31
CA ARG A 378 -4.82 7.16 13.54
C ARG A 378 -5.99 6.48 12.84
N LYS A 379 -5.77 5.31 12.21
CA LYS A 379 -6.79 4.48 11.59
C LYS A 379 -7.86 4.11 12.61
N THR A 380 -7.47 3.50 13.73
CA THR A 380 -8.39 3.12 14.82
C THR A 380 -9.15 4.33 15.36
N LEU A 381 -8.51 5.51 15.46
CA LEU A 381 -9.18 6.74 15.89
C LEU A 381 -10.22 7.24 14.88
N LEU A 382 -9.91 7.17 13.59
CA LEU A 382 -10.82 7.55 12.52
C LEU A 382 -12.02 6.62 12.50
N LEU A 383 -11.78 5.31 12.39
CA LEU A 383 -12.83 4.28 12.35
C LEU A 383 -13.72 4.34 13.59
N ALA A 384 -13.13 4.50 14.78
CA ALA A 384 -13.91 4.65 16.01
C ALA A 384 -14.94 5.80 15.96
N ARG A 385 -14.64 6.87 15.20
CA ARG A 385 -15.52 8.03 15.04
C ARG A 385 -16.52 7.90 13.89
N THR A 386 -16.22 7.06 12.90
CA THR A 386 -17.00 6.98 11.66
C THR A 386 -17.89 5.75 11.61
N ASP A 387 -17.43 4.60 12.09
CA ASP A 387 -18.11 3.31 11.94
C ASP A 387 -19.43 3.30 12.72
N SER A 388 -20.53 3.06 12.02
CA SER A 388 -21.89 3.17 12.56
C SER A 388 -22.16 2.15 13.66
N GLU A 389 -21.47 1.01 13.63
CA GLU A 389 -21.55 -0.03 14.66
C GLU A 389 -21.12 0.46 16.04
N LEU A 390 -20.31 1.52 16.12
CA LEU A 390 -19.88 2.13 17.39
C LEU A 390 -20.74 3.31 17.81
N GLU A 391 -21.77 3.68 17.05
CA GLU A 391 -22.72 4.74 17.41
C GLU A 391 -23.27 4.58 18.84
N PRO A 392 -23.66 3.37 19.31
CA PRO A 392 -24.12 3.18 20.69
C PRO A 392 -23.09 3.54 21.78
N LEU A 393 -21.80 3.60 21.44
CA LEU A 393 -20.75 3.98 22.38
C LEU A 393 -20.51 5.48 22.44
N ARG A 394 -20.86 6.24 21.38
CA ARG A 394 -20.44 7.64 21.22
C ARG A 394 -21.02 8.59 22.27
N ASP A 395 -22.19 8.25 22.80
CA ASP A 395 -22.85 9.02 23.86
C ASP A 395 -22.29 8.69 25.25
N LEU A 396 -21.48 7.64 25.38
CA LEU A 396 -20.89 7.27 26.66
C LEU A 396 -19.77 8.26 27.03
N PRO A 397 -19.79 8.84 28.24
CA PRO A 397 -18.72 9.75 28.68
C PRO A 397 -17.32 9.14 28.57
N LYS A 398 -17.20 7.84 28.89
CA LYS A 398 -15.94 7.08 28.79
C LYS A 398 -15.41 6.98 27.36
N PHE A 399 -16.30 6.86 26.38
CA PHE A 399 -15.91 6.85 24.97
C PHE A 399 -15.38 8.20 24.53
N GLN A 400 -16.10 9.27 24.85
CA GLN A 400 -15.69 10.64 24.52
C GLN A 400 -14.33 10.98 25.13
N GLU A 401 -14.11 10.57 26.38
CA GLU A 401 -12.82 10.72 27.06
C GLU A 401 -11.70 9.92 26.37
N LEU A 402 -11.95 8.65 26.04
CA LEU A 402 -11.00 7.79 25.32
C LEU A 402 -10.58 8.45 23.99
N ILE A 403 -11.55 8.83 23.16
CA ILE A 403 -11.30 9.45 21.86
C ILE A 403 -10.55 10.78 22.00
N LYS A 404 -10.93 11.63 22.94
CA LYS A 404 -10.26 12.91 23.21
C LYS A 404 -8.81 12.70 23.67
N SER A 405 -8.59 11.74 24.57
CA SER A 405 -7.26 11.39 25.09
C SER A 405 -6.34 10.87 23.98
N ARG A 406 -6.82 9.91 23.16
CA ARG A 406 -6.04 9.36 22.03
C ARG A 406 -5.75 10.42 20.98
N ALA A 407 -6.73 11.25 20.62
CA ALA A 407 -6.54 12.36 19.69
C ALA A 407 -5.51 13.38 20.20
N LYS A 408 -5.55 13.73 21.48
CA LYS A 408 -4.58 14.64 22.09
C LYS A 408 -3.16 14.06 22.03
N LYS A 409 -2.99 12.78 22.40
CA LYS A 409 -1.68 12.09 22.32
C LYS A 409 -1.13 12.09 20.89
N LEU A 410 -1.97 11.85 19.89
CA LEU A 410 -1.56 11.88 18.48
C LEU A 410 -1.19 13.29 17.99
N SER A 411 -1.84 14.33 18.52
CA SER A 411 -1.53 15.73 18.20
C SER A 411 -0.25 16.24 18.87
N ALA A 412 0.12 15.69 20.03
CA ALA A 412 1.29 16.08 20.82
C ALA A 412 2.59 15.41 20.38
N ARG A 413 2.53 14.38 19.52
CA ARG A 413 3.69 13.69 18.93
C ARG A 413 4.12 14.29 17.58
N LYS A 414 3.63 15.48 17.23
CA LYS A 414 4.16 16.31 16.15
C LYS A 414 5.49 16.92 16.57
#